data_AF-A0A7L3WZB3-F1
#
_entry.id   AF-A0A7L3WZB3-F1
#
_cell.length_a   1.000
_cell.length_b   1.000
_cell.length_c   1.000
_cell.angle_alpha   90.00
_cell.angle_beta   90.00
_cell.angle_gamma   90.00
#
_symmetry.space_group_name_H-M   'P 1'
#
loop_
_entity.id
_entity.type
_entity.pdbx_description
1 polymer ?
#
loop_
_entity_poly.entity_id
_entity_poly.type
_entity_poly.pdbx_seq_one_letter_code
_entity_poly.pdbx_strand_id
1 'polypeptide(L)'
;VKIVVTRTLLITADLLAGLALATLLLGLDCIKFLKEEPRVKLKMCYGSGVILSIGSILGLVGSVWYAVDVYMERAMLVSRNVFLGVHYDFGWSCWLGMAGSVGCFLTSVLLTCCLY
;
A
#
# COMPACT_ATOMS: atom_id res chain seq x y z
N VAL A 1 9.52 15.31 15.06
CA VAL A 1 8.79 14.09 15.51
C VAL A 1 7.75 13.59 14.51
N LYS A 2 6.87 14.43 13.95
CA LYS A 2 5.87 14.01 12.93
C LYS A 2 6.46 13.20 11.77
N ILE A 3 7.53 13.68 11.14
CA ILE A 3 8.21 13.01 10.01
C ILE A 3 8.73 11.60 10.35
N VAL A 4 9.19 11.38 11.59
CA VAL A 4 9.74 10.08 12.01
C VAL A 4 8.64 9.03 12.13
N VAL A 5 7.47 9.44 12.64
CA VAL A 5 6.28 8.58 12.78
C VAL A 5 5.69 8.19 11.41
N THR A 6 5.66 9.13 10.45
CA THR A 6 5.19 8.84 9.09
C THR A 6 6.08 7.83 8.37
N ARG A 7 7.41 7.93 8.55
CA ARG A 7 8.36 6.97 7.95
C ARG A 7 8.26 5.58 8.57
N THR A 8 8.11 5.47 9.88
CA THR A 8 7.96 4.15 10.54
C THR A 8 6.64 3.46 10.16
N LEU A 9 5.55 4.23 10.01
CA LEU A 9 4.27 3.71 9.50
C LEU A 9 4.37 3.22 8.05
N LEU A 10 5.04 3.96 7.17
CA LEU A 10 5.25 3.55 5.78
C LEU A 10 6.10 2.29 5.69
N ILE A 11 7.21 2.23 6.44
CA ILE A 11 8.09 1.05 6.44
C ILE A 11 7.37 -0.20 6.98
N THR A 12 6.56 -0.05 8.03
CA THR A 12 5.78 -1.18 8.56
C THR A 12 4.67 -1.62 7.62
N ALA A 13 4.02 -0.69 6.91
CA ALA A 13 3.06 -1.00 5.86
C ALA A 13 3.71 -1.77 4.69
N ASP A 14 4.87 -1.33 4.22
CA ASP A 14 5.62 -1.99 3.14
C ASP A 14 6.09 -3.40 3.55
N LEU A 15 6.56 -3.58 4.79
CA LEU A 15 6.98 -4.89 5.30
C LEU A 15 5.80 -5.87 5.37
N LEU A 16 4.63 -5.38 5.78
CA LEU A 16 3.41 -6.18 5.87
C LEU A 16 2.87 -6.56 4.48
N ALA A 17 2.94 -5.64 3.51
CA ALA A 17 2.62 -5.92 2.11
C ALA A 17 3.57 -6.95 1.49
N GLY A 18 4.86 -6.89 1.81
CA GLY A 18 5.84 -7.89 1.39
C GLY A 18 5.54 -9.30 1.94
N LEU A 19 5.17 -9.40 3.21
CA LEU A 19 4.72 -10.66 3.83
C LEU A 19 3.43 -11.21 3.18
N ALA A 20 2.50 -10.32 2.84
CA ALA A 20 1.25 -10.68 2.16
C ALA A 20 1.51 -11.20 0.74
N LEU A 21 2.45 -10.59 -0.01
CA LEU A 21 2.88 -11.06 -1.32
C LEU A 21 3.57 -12.43 -1.25
N ALA A 22 4.44 -12.64 -0.26
CA ALA A 22 5.11 -13.93 -0.08
C ALA A 22 4.11 -15.08 0.20
N THR A 23 3.10 -14.82 1.02
CA THR A 23 2.03 -15.79 1.31
C THR A 23 1.11 -16.04 0.10
N LEU A 24 0.88 -15.02 -0.74
CA LEU A 24 0.13 -15.15 -1.99
C LEU A 24 0.86 -16.00 -3.03
N LEU A 25 2.17 -15.78 -3.17
CA LEU A 25 3.04 -16.58 -4.05
C LEU A 25 2.98 -18.07 -3.65
N LEU A 26 3.05 -18.36 -2.34
CA LEU A 26 2.90 -19.71 -1.79
C LEU A 26 1.51 -20.33 -2.05
N GLY A 27 0.48 -19.51 -2.19
CA GLY A 27 -0.90 -19.92 -2.44
C GLY A 27 -1.27 -20.13 -3.92
N LEU A 28 -0.40 -19.78 -4.88
CA LEU A 28 -0.71 -19.87 -6.31
C LEU A 28 -0.61 -21.31 -6.88
N ASP A 29 -1.36 -21.62 -7.94
CA ASP A 29 -1.33 -22.91 -8.64
C ASP A 29 -0.01 -23.27 -9.33
N CYS A 30 0.87 -22.29 -9.56
CA CYS A 30 2.19 -22.56 -10.11
C CYS A 30 3.13 -23.30 -9.13
N ILE A 31 2.84 -23.32 -7.82
CA ILE A 31 3.65 -24.03 -6.85
C ILE A 31 3.02 -25.41 -6.57
N LYS A 32 3.70 -26.47 -7.01
CA LYS A 32 3.30 -27.89 -6.86
C LYS A 32 3.16 -28.38 -5.41
N PHE A 33 3.40 -27.55 -4.40
CA PHE A 33 3.50 -27.95 -3.00
C PHE A 33 2.16 -28.37 -2.36
N LEU A 34 1.02 -27.91 -2.88
CA LEU A 34 -0.32 -28.23 -2.37
C LEU A 34 -1.27 -28.64 -3.52
N LYS A 35 -1.01 -29.79 -4.15
CA LYS A 35 -1.93 -30.37 -5.14
C LYS A 35 -3.05 -31.20 -4.51
N GLU A 36 -2.94 -31.53 -3.21
CA GLU A 36 -3.80 -32.52 -2.57
C GLU A 36 -5.12 -31.98 -1.99
N GLU A 37 -5.25 -30.68 -1.67
CA GLU A 37 -6.53 -30.15 -1.15
C GLU A 37 -6.86 -28.72 -1.65
N PRO A 38 -7.79 -28.54 -2.60
CA PRO A 38 -8.17 -27.22 -3.13
C PRO A 38 -8.80 -26.30 -2.07
N ARG A 39 -9.39 -26.87 -1.00
CA ARG A 39 -10.01 -26.10 0.10
C ARG A 39 -9.00 -25.37 0.98
N VAL A 40 -7.84 -25.95 1.22
CA VAL A 40 -6.78 -25.33 2.04
C VAL A 40 -6.14 -24.17 1.28
N LYS A 41 -5.95 -24.35 -0.03
CA LYS A 41 -5.42 -23.32 -0.93
C LYS A 41 -6.32 -22.10 -1.02
N LEU A 42 -7.64 -22.31 -1.12
CA LEU A 42 -8.63 -21.23 -1.15
C LEU A 42 -8.64 -20.44 0.17
N LYS A 43 -8.53 -21.12 1.32
CA LYS A 43 -8.35 -20.46 2.63
C LYS A 43 -7.06 -19.64 2.71
N MET A 44 -5.95 -20.13 2.15
CA MET A 44 -4.69 -19.38 2.12
C MET A 44 -4.76 -18.15 1.22
N CYS A 45 -5.35 -18.27 0.03
CA CYS A 45 -5.59 -17.11 -0.86
C CYS A 45 -6.50 -16.07 -0.19
N TYR A 46 -7.59 -16.51 0.44
CA TYR A 46 -8.48 -15.62 1.18
C TYR A 46 -7.75 -14.92 2.34
N GLY A 47 -6.96 -15.67 3.12
CA GLY A 47 -6.13 -15.11 4.20
C GLY A 47 -5.13 -14.08 3.69
N SER A 48 -4.45 -14.35 2.56
CA SER A 48 -3.55 -13.40 1.91
C SER A 48 -4.29 -12.15 1.42
N GLY A 49 -5.50 -12.31 0.85
CA GLY A 49 -6.37 -11.19 0.45
C GLY A 49 -6.70 -10.26 1.62
N VAL A 50 -7.03 -10.79 2.79
CA VAL A 50 -7.29 -9.99 4.00
C VAL A 50 -6.04 -9.25 4.45
N ILE A 51 -4.87 -9.89 4.49
CA ILE A 51 -3.62 -9.25 4.89
C ILE A 51 -3.24 -8.13 3.90
N LEU A 52 -3.39 -8.37 2.59
CA LEU A 52 -3.20 -7.35 1.55
C LEU A 52 -4.16 -6.17 1.71
N SER A 53 -5.42 -6.42 2.08
CA SER A 53 -6.40 -5.33 2.27
C SER A 53 -5.94 -4.37 3.38
N ILE A 54 -5.51 -4.93 4.52
CA ILE A 54 -5.04 -4.16 5.67
C ILE A 54 -3.78 -3.37 5.31
N GLY A 55 -2.81 -4.03 4.66
CA GLY A 55 -1.57 -3.38 4.21
C GLY A 55 -1.85 -2.24 3.22
N SER A 56 -2.76 -2.45 2.26
CA SER A 56 -3.12 -1.44 1.25
C SER A 56 -3.81 -0.22 1.86
N ILE A 57 -4.73 -0.42 2.81
CA ILE A 57 -5.40 0.69 3.51
C ILE A 57 -4.35 1.52 4.28
N LEU A 58 -3.42 0.84 4.98
CA LEU A 58 -2.35 1.52 5.70
C LEU A 58 -1.42 2.31 4.76
N GLY A 59 -1.05 1.73 3.62
CA GLY A 59 -0.22 2.38 2.60
C GLY A 59 -0.90 3.59 1.95
N LEU A 60 -2.21 3.49 1.67
CA LEU A 60 -3.01 4.62 1.17
C LEU A 60 -3.08 5.74 2.20
N VAL A 61 -3.42 5.43 3.46
CA VAL A 61 -3.49 6.43 4.54
C VAL A 61 -2.14 7.11 4.74
N GLY A 62 -1.04 6.36 4.76
CA GLY A 62 0.32 6.91 4.87
C GLY A 62 0.69 7.83 3.71
N SER A 63 0.39 7.42 2.47
CA SER A 63 0.67 8.20 1.26
C SER A 63 -0.16 9.49 1.19
N VAL A 64 -1.45 9.41 1.54
CA VAL A 64 -2.36 10.57 1.59
C VAL A 64 -1.93 11.53 2.69
N TRP A 65 -1.57 11.03 3.87
CA TRP A 65 -1.11 11.86 4.97
C TRP A 65 0.16 12.64 4.60
N TYR A 66 1.12 11.98 3.95
CA TYR A 66 2.32 12.64 3.43
C TYR A 66 1.98 13.71 2.38
N ALA A 67 1.08 13.40 1.43
CA ALA A 67 0.66 14.36 0.42
C ALA A 67 -0.05 15.60 1.01
N VAL A 68 -0.89 15.39 2.04
CA VAL A 68 -1.60 16.46 2.74
C VAL A 68 -0.65 17.34 3.55
N ASP A 69 0.33 16.75 4.26
CA ASP A 69 1.31 17.51 5.05
C ASP A 69 2.13 18.45 4.13
N VAL A 70 2.61 17.91 3.00
CA VAL A 70 3.31 18.70 1.97
C VAL A 70 2.41 19.78 1.38
N TYR A 71 1.14 19.47 1.09
CA TYR A 71 0.18 20.45 0.58
C TYR A 71 -0.08 21.59 1.59
N MET A 72 -0.23 21.26 2.87
CA MET A 72 -0.46 22.23 3.94
C MET A 72 0.76 23.12 4.16
N GLU A 73 1.98 22.58 4.13
CA GLU A 73 3.21 23.38 4.17
C GLU A 73 3.28 24.35 2.98
N ARG A 74 2.91 23.92 1.76
CA ARG A 74 2.82 24.82 0.61
C ARG A 74 1.77 25.91 0.80
N ALA A 75 0.58 25.56 1.28
CA ALA A 75 -0.50 26.51 1.51
C ALA A 75 -0.11 27.58 2.55
N MET A 76 0.58 27.18 3.61
CA MET A 76 1.14 28.11 4.61
C MET A 76 2.20 29.03 4.01
N LEU A 77 3.10 28.51 3.18
CA LEU A 77 4.16 29.31 2.55
C LEU A 77 3.62 30.31 1.51
N VAL A 78 2.61 29.90 0.73
CA VAL A 78 1.89 30.78 -0.20
C VAL A 78 1.15 31.89 0.56
N SER A 79 0.50 31.56 1.68
CA SER A 79 -0.19 32.56 2.51
C SER A 79 0.75 33.63 3.08
N ARG A 80 2.05 33.31 3.17
CA ARG A 80 3.08 34.21 3.72
C ARG A 80 3.82 35.02 2.65
N ASN A 81 3.34 35.03 1.39
CA ASN A 81 3.86 35.84 0.27
C ASN A 81 5.37 35.68 -0.02
N VAL A 82 5.95 34.51 0.28
CA VAL A 82 7.30 34.18 -0.18
C VAL A 82 7.16 33.44 -1.51
N PHE A 83 7.34 34.19 -2.60
CA PHE A 83 7.28 33.72 -3.98
C PHE A 83 8.44 32.73 -4.26
N LEU A 84 8.28 31.46 -3.89
CA LEU A 84 9.22 30.41 -4.27
C LEU A 84 8.90 29.98 -5.72
N GLY A 85 9.57 30.61 -6.68
CA GLY A 85 9.46 30.38 -8.12
C GLY A 85 10.01 29.02 -8.61
N VAL A 86 9.92 27.97 -7.80
CA VAL A 86 10.26 26.59 -8.19
C VAL A 86 9.03 25.73 -7.94
N HIS A 87 8.36 25.32 -9.01
CA HIS A 87 7.34 24.28 -9.00
C HIS A 87 7.95 23.01 -8.43
N TYR A 88 7.77 22.80 -7.13
CA TYR A 88 8.26 21.60 -6.47
C TYR A 88 7.19 20.53 -6.66
N ASP A 89 7.26 19.81 -7.78
CA ASP A 89 6.32 18.75 -8.10
C ASP A 89 6.34 17.64 -7.04
N PHE A 90 5.24 16.87 -6.96
CA PHE A 90 5.22 15.68 -6.13
C PHE A 90 6.32 14.72 -6.57
N GLY A 91 7.11 14.24 -5.62
CA GLY A 91 8.13 13.25 -5.91
C GLY A 91 7.50 11.99 -6.54
N TRP A 92 8.17 11.43 -7.55
CA TRP A 92 7.76 10.19 -8.22
C TRP A 92 7.46 9.04 -7.25
N SER A 93 8.14 8.99 -6.10
CA SER A 93 7.91 8.01 -5.04
C SER A 93 6.50 8.08 -4.44
N CYS A 94 5.89 9.27 -4.34
CA CYS A 94 4.54 9.43 -3.80
C CYS A 94 3.49 8.88 -4.78
N TRP A 95 3.67 9.14 -6.08
CA TRP A 95 2.85 8.58 -7.14
C TRP A 95 2.97 7.05 -7.21
N LEU A 96 4.19 6.51 -7.16
CA LEU A 96 4.43 5.07 -7.12
C LEU A 96 3.80 4.41 -5.88
N GLY A 97 3.88 5.06 -4.71
CA GLY A 97 3.27 4.57 -3.48
C GLY A 97 1.74 4.49 -3.55
N MET A 98 1.08 5.53 -4.10
CA MET A 98 -0.36 5.50 -4.33
C MET A 98 -0.76 4.45 -5.36
N ALA A 99 -0.08 4.39 -6.51
CA ALA A 99 -0.35 3.42 -7.56
C ALA A 99 -0.18 1.97 -7.05
N GLY A 100 0.90 1.71 -6.30
CA GLY A 100 1.16 0.40 -5.69
C GLY A 100 0.10 0.00 -4.68
N SER A 101 -0.30 0.92 -3.79
CA SER A 101 -1.32 0.64 -2.77
C SER A 101 -2.71 0.40 -3.40
N VAL A 102 -3.08 1.17 -4.43
CA VAL A 102 -4.32 0.93 -5.21
C VAL A 102 -4.27 -0.43 -5.92
N GLY A 103 -3.13 -0.78 -6.52
CA GLY A 103 -2.94 -2.08 -7.16
C GLY A 103 -3.10 -3.25 -6.18
N CYS A 104 -2.51 -3.13 -4.99
CA CYS A 104 -2.65 -4.15 -3.93
C CYS A 104 -4.10 -4.26 -3.43
N PHE A 105 -4.80 -3.13 -3.31
CA PHE A 105 -6.21 -3.11 -2.92
C PHE A 105 -7.11 -3.79 -3.97
N LEU A 106 -6.91 -3.47 -5.26
CA LEU A 106 -7.63 -4.12 -6.36
C LEU A 106 -7.37 -5.64 -6.38
N THR A 107 -6.13 -6.05 -6.17
CA THR A 107 -5.75 -7.46 -6.08
C THR A 107 -6.44 -8.15 -4.91
N SER A 108 -6.49 -7.49 -3.75
CA SER A 108 -7.21 -7.99 -2.57
C SER A 108 -8.71 -8.14 -2.83
N VAL A 109 -9.35 -7.17 -3.47
CA VAL A 109 -10.78 -7.25 -3.85
C VAL A 109 -11.02 -8.41 -4.82
N LEU A 110 -10.17 -8.56 -5.83
CA LEU A 110 -10.25 -9.69 -6.77
C LEU A 110 -10.10 -11.04 -6.06
N LEU A 111 -9.15 -11.17 -5.14
CA LEU A 111 -8.94 -12.39 -4.36
C LEU A 111 -10.07 -12.69 -3.37
N THR A 112 -10.79 -11.67 -2.91
CA THR A 112 -11.88 -11.85 -1.93
C THR A 112 -13.22 -12.09 -2.62
N CYS A 113 -13.46 -11.43 -3.77
CA CYS A 113 -14.73 -11.47 -4.48
C CYS A 113 -14.80 -12.49 -5.63
N CYS A 114 -13.68 -12.81 -6.29
CA CYS A 114 -13.67 -13.71 -7.46
C CYS A 114 -13.21 -15.14 -7.14
N LEU A 115 -12.65 -15.39 -5.95
CA LEU A 115 -12.30 -16.73 -5.46
C LEU A 115 -13.37 -17.31 -4.51
N TYR A 116 -14.56 -16.70 -4.46
CA TYR A 116 -15.75 -17.27 -3.83
C TYR A 116 -16.61 -17.94 -4.90
#